data_AF-C0EBG5-F1
#
_entry.id   AF-C0EBG5-F1
#
_cell.length_a   1.000
_cell.length_b   1.000
_cell.length_c   1.000
_cell.angle_alpha   90.00
_cell.angle_beta   90.00
_cell.angle_gamma   90.00
#
_symmetry.space_group_name_H-M   'P 1'
#
loop_
_entity.id
_entity.type
_entity.pdbx_description
1 polymer ?
#
loop_
_entity_poly.entity_id
_entity_poly.type
_entity_poly.pdbx_seq_one_letter_code
_entity_poly.pdbx_strand_id
1 'polypeptide(L)' 'MRLDKYLKVTRIIKRRTVANEACDAGRIVVNGKPARASYDVKVGDVIEVNLGQKPLKVKVLAVSEYATKDNASDNYQVIE' A
#
# COMPACT_ATOMS: atom_id res chain seq x y z
N MET A 1 9.53 1.30 -5.38
CA MET A 1 9.49 2.00 -4.07
C MET A 1 9.16 1.00 -2.97
N ARG A 2 9.72 1.12 -1.76
CA ARG A 2 9.32 0.28 -0.61
C ARG A 2 7.82 0.37 -0.29
N LEU A 3 7.22 -0.75 0.09
CA LEU A 3 5.79 -0.88 0.43
C LEU A 3 5.34 0.07 1.54
N ASP A 4 6.13 0.20 2.61
CA ASP A 4 5.81 1.12 3.71
C ASP A 4 5.80 2.59 3.28
N LYS A 5 6.73 2.99 2.40
CA LYS A 5 6.78 4.33 1.81
C LYS A 5 5.59 4.53 0.88
N TYR A 6 5.28 3.55 0.04
CA TYR A 6 4.19 3.61 -0.91
C TYR A 6 2.85 3.84 -0.22
N LEU A 7 2.52 3.02 0.78
CA LEU A 7 1.28 3.14 1.57
C LEU A 7 1.14 4.49 2.26
N LYS A 8 2.26 5.10 2.69
CA LYS A 8 2.29 6.45 3.25
C LYS A 8 2.05 7.52 2.19
N VAL A 9 2.67 7.39 1.02
CA VAL A 9 2.62 8.39 -0.05
C VAL A 9 1.22 8.42 -0.69
N THR A 10 0.63 7.25 -0.94
CA THR A 10 -0.75 7.11 -1.45
C THR A 10 -1.81 7.35 -0.38
N ARG A 11 -1.40 7.50 0.89
CA ARG A 11 -2.27 7.77 2.06
C ARG A 11 -3.28 6.67 2.38
N ILE A 12 -3.08 5.47 1.86
CA ILE A 12 -3.78 4.27 2.32
C ILE A 12 -3.51 4.07 3.81
N ILE A 13 -2.28 4.33 4.26
CA ILE A 13 -1.91 4.39 5.67
C ILE A 13 -1.30 5.75 5.99
N LYS A 14 -1.86 6.46 6.97
CA LYS A 14 -1.42 7.83 7.30
C LYS A 14 0.00 7.93 7.85
N ARG A 15 0.49 6.88 8.53
CA ARG A 15 1.80 6.86 9.21
C ARG A 15 2.65 5.70 8.70
N ARG A 16 3.92 5.99 8.38
CA ARG A 16 4.87 4.97 7.90
C ARG A 16 5.20 3.91 8.95
N THR A 17 5.19 4.27 10.23
CA THR A 17 5.38 3.31 11.34
C THR A 17 4.26 2.28 11.38
N VAL A 18 3.01 2.72 11.26
CA VAL A 18 1.83 1.84 11.21
C VAL A 18 1.87 0.93 9.97
N ALA A 19 2.38 1.41 8.84
CA ALA A 19 2.56 0.59 7.65
C ALA A 19 3.59 -0.52 7.86
N ASN A 20 4.71 -0.22 8.55
CA ASN A 20 5.69 -1.24 8.92
C ASN A 20 5.08 -2.28 9.87
N GLU A 21 4.43 -1.84 10.95
CA GLU A 21 3.77 -2.73 11.91
C GLU A 21 2.71 -3.63 11.26
N ALA A 22 1.94 -3.09 10.30
CA ALA A 22 0.94 -3.87 9.57
C ALA A 22 1.57 -4.92 8.65
N CYS A 23 2.71 -4.63 8.02
CA CYS A 23 3.47 -5.62 7.24
C CYS A 23 4.00 -6.73 8.16
N ASP A 24 4.58 -6.36 9.30
CA ASP A 24 5.14 -7.32 10.28
C ASP A 24 4.07 -8.20 10.91
N ALA A 25 2.88 -7.65 11.15
CA ALA A 25 1.70 -8.39 11.62
C ALA A 25 1.02 -9.25 10.53
N GLY A 26 1.54 -9.28 9.30
CA GLY A 26 0.96 -10.05 8.19
C GLY A 26 -0.39 -9.51 7.69
N ARG A 27 -0.74 -8.27 8.01
CA ARG A 27 -1.99 -7.62 7.61
C ARG A 27 -1.94 -7.03 6.20
N ILE A 28 -0.77 -7.02 5.58
CA ILE A 28 -0.58 -6.52 4.21
C ILE A 28 -0.10 -7.66 3.32
N VAL A 29 -0.87 -7.91 2.27
CA VAL A 29 -0.65 -8.98 1.32
C VAL A 29 -0.45 -8.35 -0.05
N VAL A 30 0.62 -8.73 -0.75
CA VAL A 30 0.89 -8.28 -2.12
C VAL A 30 0.82 -9.50 -3.03
N ASN A 31 -0.02 -9.44 -4.07
CA ASN A 31 -0.23 -10.52 -5.03
C ASN A 31 -0.55 -11.88 -4.36
N GLY A 32 -1.36 -11.85 -3.29
CA GLY A 32 -1.77 -13.05 -2.55
C GLY A 32 -0.74 -13.60 -1.55
N LYS A 33 0.40 -12.91 -1.34
CA LYS A 33 1.41 -13.32 -0.35
C LYS A 33 1.70 -12.22 0.67
N PRO A 34 1.88 -12.53 1.96
CA PRO A 34 2.30 -11.54 2.96
C PRO A 34 3.61 -10.88 2.54
N ALA A 35 3.63 -9.55 2.54
CA ALA A 35 4.79 -8.78 2.09
C ALA A 35 5.44 -8.05 3.26
N ARG A 36 6.78 -8.06 3.28
CA ARG A 36 7.54 -7.24 4.23
C ARG A 36 7.48 -5.77 3.82
N ALA A 37 7.65 -4.87 4.78
CA ALA A 37 7.71 -3.44 4.53
C ALA A 37 8.80 -3.00 3.52
N SER A 38 9.86 -3.80 3.40
CA SER A 38 10.96 -3.60 2.44
C SER A 38 10.63 -4.04 1.02
N TYR A 39 9.47 -4.66 0.79
CA TYR A 39 9.05 -5.11 -0.54
C TYR A 39 9.05 -3.93 -1.52
N ASP A 40 9.60 -4.16 -2.71
CA ASP A 40 9.65 -3.14 -3.75
C ASP A 40 8.40 -3.21 -4.61
N VAL A 41 7.50 -2.25 -4.41
CA VAL A 41 6.20 -2.14 -5.09
C VAL A 41 6.40 -1.80 -6.56
N LYS A 42 5.69 -2.54 -7.41
CA LYS A 42 5.66 -2.38 -8.87
C LYS A 42 4.27 -2.03 -9.35
N VAL A 43 4.24 -1.35 -10.50
CA VAL A 43 2.98 -1.08 -11.21
C VAL A 43 2.32 -2.41 -11.59
N GLY A 44 1.02 -2.51 -11.34
CA GLY A 44 0.21 -3.71 -11.55
C GLY A 44 0.08 -4.60 -10.32
N ASP A 45 0.87 -4.39 -9.26
CA ASP A 45 0.73 -5.14 -8.01
C ASP A 45 -0.65 -4.94 -7.40
N VAL A 46 -1.19 -6.02 -6.81
CA VAL A 46 -2.43 -5.98 -6.03
C VAL A 46 -2.07 -6.03 -4.56
N ILE A 47 -2.37 -4.97 -3.82
CA ILE A 47 -2.12 -4.82 -2.41
C ILE A 47 -3.44 -4.96 -1.66
N GLU A 48 -3.51 -5.93 -0.77
CA GLU A 48 -4.62 -6.13 0.15
C GLU A 48 -4.20 -5.68 1.54
N VAL A 49 -5.03 -4.84 2.15
CA VAL A 49 -4.77 -4.15 3.41
C VAL A 49 -5.87 -4.50 4.40
N ASN A 50 -5.52 -5.34 5.36
CA ASN A 50 -6.44 -5.88 6.36
C ASN A 50 -6.30 -5.12 7.68
N LEU A 51 -6.62 -3.82 7.63
CA LEU A 51 -6.56 -2.90 8.78
C LEU A 51 -7.97 -2.58 9.28
N GLY A 52 -8.41 -3.28 10.33
CA GLY A 52 -9.70 -3.04 10.99
C GLY A 52 -10.79 -4.00 10.51
N GLN A 53 -12.01 -3.47 10.30
CA GLN A 53 -13.19 -4.30 10.02
C GLN A 53 -13.42 -4.62 8.54
N LYS A 54 -12.87 -3.82 7.62
CA LYS A 54 -13.03 -4.04 6.17
C LYS A 54 -11.67 -4.22 5.52
N PRO A 55 -11.43 -5.35 4.83
CA PRO A 55 -10.27 -5.49 3.97
C PRO A 55 -10.39 -4.47 2.83
N LEU A 56 -9.29 -3.79 2.52
CA LEU A 56 -9.21 -2.89 1.37
C LEU A 56 -8.27 -3.51 0.35
N LYS A 57 -8.73 -3.68 -0.89
CA LYS A 57 -7.89 -4.20 -1.97
C LYS A 57 -7.68 -3.12 -3.03
N VAL A 58 -6.41 -2.85 -3.33
CA VAL A 58 -6.02 -1.84 -4.31
C VAL A 58 -5.07 -2.43 -5.33
N LYS A 59 -5.16 -1.95 -6.57
CA LYS A 59 -4.18 -2.20 -7.63
C LYS A 59 -3.30 -0.98 -7.81
N VAL A 60 -1.98 -1.19 -7.89
CA VAL A 60 -1.00 -0.13 -8.13
C VAL A 60 -1.05 0.28 -9.60
N LEU A 61 -1.31 1.56 -9.86
CA LEU A 61 -1.31 2.15 -11.21
C LEU A 61 -0.01 2.90 -11.49
N ALA A 62 0.58 3.54 -10.48
CA ALA A 62 1.83 4.27 -10.61
C ALA A 62 2.62 4.21 -9.30
N VAL A 63 3.94 4.30 -9.40
CA VAL A 63 4.84 4.35 -8.25
C VAL A 63 5.66 5.64 -8.35
N SER A 64 5.10 6.75 -7.86
CA SER A 64 5.79 8.04 -7.81
C SER A 64 6.41 8.30 -6.44
N GLU A 65 7.65 8.80 -6.41
CA GLU A 65 8.30 9.27 -5.17
C GLU A 65 7.65 10.50 -4.56
N TYR A 66 6.92 11.26 -5.38
CA TYR A 66 6.28 12.51 -5.01
C TYR A 66 4.79 12.44 -5.34
N ALA A 67 3.96 12.38 -4.31
CA ALA A 67 2.51 12.56 -4.42
C ALA A 67 2.06 13.72 -3.52
N THR A 68 1.33 14.66 -4.10
CA THR A 68 0.59 15.70 -3.40
C THR A 68 -0.73 15.13 -2.86
N LYS A 69 -1.54 15.96 -2.20
CA LYS A 69 -2.85 15.50 -1.71
C LYS A 69 -3.77 15.06 -2.82
N ASP A 70 -3.70 15.78 -3.93
CA ASP A 70 -4.71 15.71 -4.97
C ASP A 70 -4.43 14.58 -5.94
N ASN A 71 -3.15 14.17 -6.10
CA ASN A 71 -2.75 13.11 -7.03
C ASN A 71 -2.45 11.75 -6.36
N ALA A 72 -2.55 11.66 -5.03
CA ALA A 72 -2.24 10.42 -4.31
C ALA A 72 -3.16 9.27 -4.77
N SER A 73 -4.43 9.59 -5.04
CA SER A 73 -5.44 8.66 -5.53
C SER A 73 -5.17 8.18 -6.95
N ASP A 74 -4.41 8.92 -7.76
CA ASP A 74 -4.11 8.52 -9.14
C ASP A 74 -3.09 7.36 -9.19
N ASN A 75 -2.38 7.10 -8.10
CA ASN A 75 -1.36 6.06 -8.03
C ASN A 75 -1.96 4.66 -7.83
N TYR A 76 -3.24 4.55 -7.45
CA TYR A 76 -3.88 3.26 -7.20
C TYR A 76 -5.36 3.25 -7.59
N GLN A 77 -5.87 2.06 -7.86
CA GLN A 77 -7.29 1.83 -8.08
C GLN A 77 -7.82 0.94 -6.97
N VAL A 78 -8.90 1.36 -6.30
CA VAL A 78 -9.62 0.47 -5.38
C VAL A 78 -10.40 -0.55 -6.21
N ILE A 79 -10.21 -1.83 -5.91
CA ILE A 79 -10.93 -2.92 -6.58
C ILE A 79 -11.93 -3.61 -5.65
N GLU A 80 -11.74 -3.50 -4.33
CA GLU A 80 -12.62 -4.07 -3.30
C GLU A 80 -12.55 -3.28 -1.99
#